data_AF-A0A4R1B4C9-F1
#
_entry.id   AF-A0A4R1B4C9-F1
#
_cell.length_a   1.000
_cell.length_b   1.000
_cell.length_c   1.000
_cell.angle_alpha   90.00
_cell.angle_beta   90.00
_cell.angle_gamma   90.00
#
_symmetry.space_group_name_H-M   'P 1'
#
loop_
_entity.id
_entity.type
_entity.pdbx_description
1 polymer ?
#
loop_
_entity_poly.entity_id
_entity_poly.type
_entity_poly.pdbx_seq_one_letter_code
_entity_poly.pdbx_strand_id
1 'polypeptide(L)'
;MARRLVDPPYLAFPFAVAAGQPELASRSEHVRDQIEQVLFTLPGERVFRPEFGAGIQALVFEPNDTPLWQITKRRLLASLAEALQGEVDPKSIEVTVSGDDAELTIAIAYTLAAVGHRESQLFSLGGL
;
A
#
# COMPACT_ATOMS: atom_id res chain seq x y z
N MET A 1 -25.39 13.63 -10.49
CA MET A 1 -24.50 12.70 -11.23
C MET A 1 -23.03 13.11 -11.22
N ALA A 2 -22.65 14.40 -11.29
CA ALA A 2 -21.25 14.84 -11.34
C ALA A 2 -20.35 14.41 -10.15
N ARG A 3 -20.89 14.32 -8.93
CA ARG A 3 -20.11 13.98 -7.72
C ARG A 3 -19.54 12.56 -7.73
N ARG A 4 -20.19 11.61 -8.42
CA ARG A 4 -19.74 10.21 -8.52
C ARG A 4 -18.51 9.99 -9.40
N LEU A 5 -18.21 10.95 -10.29
CA LEU A 5 -17.02 10.89 -11.15
C LEU A 5 -15.78 11.42 -10.43
N VAL A 6 -15.97 12.32 -9.46
CA VAL A 6 -14.87 12.92 -8.68
C VAL A 6 -14.48 12.01 -7.51
N ASP A 7 -15.46 11.34 -6.91
CA ASP A 7 -15.28 10.42 -5.79
C ASP A 7 -16.18 9.18 -6.01
N PRO A 8 -15.73 8.21 -6.81
CA PRO A 8 -16.49 6.99 -7.03
C PRO A 8 -16.52 6.16 -5.73
N PRO A 9 -17.62 5.43 -5.44
CA PRO A 9 -17.67 4.56 -4.28
C PRO A 9 -16.73 3.38 -4.48
N TYR A 10 -15.66 3.30 -3.68
CA TYR A 10 -14.74 2.17 -3.65
C TYR A 10 -15.21 1.15 -2.61
N LEU A 11 -14.91 -0.14 -2.81
CA LEU A 11 -15.10 -1.15 -1.76
C LEU A 11 -13.98 -1.00 -0.74
N ALA A 12 -14.33 -1.04 0.55
CA ALA A 12 -13.35 -1.03 1.63
C ALA A 12 -12.50 -2.31 1.65
N PHE A 13 -11.26 -2.18 2.12
CA PHE A 13 -10.38 -3.29 2.47
C PHE A 13 -9.94 -3.18 3.93
N PRO A 14 -10.02 -4.26 4.73
CA PRO A 14 -10.61 -5.57 4.40
C PRO A 14 -12.09 -5.49 4.02
N PHE A 15 -12.54 -6.39 3.15
CA PHE A 15 -13.93 -6.41 2.71
C PHE A 15 -14.86 -6.72 3.89
N ALA A 16 -15.81 -5.82 4.16
CA ALA A 16 -16.81 -5.97 5.20
C ALA A 16 -18.22 -5.66 4.66
N VAL A 17 -19.22 -6.21 5.34
CA VAL A 17 -20.64 -6.01 5.02
C VAL A 17 -21.37 -5.59 6.29
N ALA A 18 -21.99 -4.42 6.26
CA ALA A 18 -22.80 -3.87 7.35
C ALA A 18 -24.24 -3.67 6.87
N ALA A 19 -25.21 -4.12 7.67
CA ALA A 19 -26.65 -3.98 7.36
C ALA A 19 -27.05 -4.49 5.95
N GLY A 20 -26.37 -5.51 5.43
CA GLY A 20 -26.64 -6.10 4.12
C GLY A 20 -26.06 -5.32 2.93
N GLN A 21 -25.19 -4.33 3.16
CA GLN A 21 -24.49 -3.57 2.13
C GLN A 21 -22.97 -3.67 2.31
N PRO A 22 -22.18 -3.66 1.21
CA PRO A 22 -20.73 -3.59 1.33
C PRO A 22 -20.32 -2.26 1.96
N GLU A 23 -19.34 -2.31 2.86
CA GLU A 23 -18.70 -1.10 3.35
C GLU A 23 -17.92 -0.44 2.21
N LEU A 24 -18.00 0.89 2.16
CA LEU A 24 -17.39 1.70 1.12
C LEU A 24 -16.25 2.52 1.69
N ALA A 25 -15.23 2.73 0.87
CA ALA A 25 -14.11 3.60 1.14
C ALA A 25 -14.22 4.88 0.31
N SER A 26 -13.83 6.01 0.91
CA SER A 26 -13.46 7.23 0.17
C SER A 26 -12.23 6.97 -0.69
N ARG A 27 -11.91 7.86 -1.64
CA ARG A 27 -10.68 7.74 -2.44
C ARG A 27 -9.40 7.64 -1.59
N SER A 28 -9.26 8.45 -0.53
CA SER A 28 -8.07 8.42 0.34
C SER A 28 -7.95 7.08 1.09
N GLU A 29 -9.07 6.56 1.58
CA GLU A 29 -9.13 5.23 2.20
C GLU A 29 -8.80 4.15 1.16
N HIS A 30 -9.33 4.24 -0.06
CA HIS A 30 -9.03 3.31 -1.14
C HIS A 30 -7.54 3.24 -1.48
N VAL A 31 -6.85 4.39 -1.54
CA VAL A 31 -5.39 4.41 -1.78
C VAL A 31 -4.64 3.74 -0.63
N ARG A 32 -5.01 4.04 0.63
CA ARG A 32 -4.44 3.37 1.82
C ARG A 32 -4.66 1.85 1.76
N ASP A 33 -5.87 1.43 1.39
CA ASP A 33 -6.30 0.05 1.25
C ASP A 33 -5.54 -0.71 0.15
N GLN A 34 -5.25 -0.05 -0.98
CA GLN A 34 -4.41 -0.62 -2.04
C GLN A 34 -2.96 -0.77 -1.59
N ILE A 35 -2.42 0.21 -0.85
CA ILE A 35 -1.08 0.12 -0.26
C ILE A 35 -1.01 -1.06 0.71
N GLU A 36 -2.02 -1.23 1.57
CA GLU A 36 -2.11 -2.34 2.51
C GLU A 36 -2.07 -3.70 1.79
N GLN A 37 -2.85 -3.86 0.71
CA GLN A 37 -2.81 -5.06 -0.12
C GLN A 37 -1.42 -5.33 -0.71
N VAL A 38 -0.72 -4.31 -1.21
CA VAL A 38 0.64 -4.49 -1.75
C VAL A 38 1.61 -4.93 -0.66
N LEU A 39 1.54 -4.30 0.52
CA LEU A 39 2.44 -4.59 1.63
C LEU A 39 2.32 -6.04 2.11
N PHE A 40 1.09 -6.51 2.30
CA PHE A 40 0.80 -7.78 2.96
C PHE A 40 0.57 -8.97 2.03
N THR A 41 0.55 -8.77 0.70
CA THR A 41 0.50 -9.87 -0.27
C THR A 41 1.91 -10.34 -0.63
N LEU A 42 2.11 -11.66 -0.66
CA LEU A 42 3.35 -12.26 -1.12
C LEU A 42 3.41 -12.23 -2.66
N PRO A 43 4.59 -11.98 -3.25
CA PRO A 43 4.75 -12.11 -4.70
C PRO A 43 4.43 -13.53 -5.18
N GLY A 44 3.68 -13.62 -6.28
CA GLY A 44 3.17 -14.90 -6.81
C GLY A 44 1.84 -15.37 -6.21
N GLU A 45 1.33 -14.72 -5.16
CA GLU A 45 0.05 -15.08 -4.54
C GLU A 45 -1.15 -14.74 -5.45
N ARG A 46 -1.08 -13.64 -6.21
CA ARG A 46 -2.13 -13.24 -7.15
C ARG A 46 -1.96 -13.92 -8.50
N VAL A 47 -2.95 -14.74 -8.85
CA VAL A 47 -3.06 -15.37 -10.17
C VAL A 47 -3.10 -14.29 -11.25
N PHE A 48 -2.32 -14.49 -12.33
CA PHE A 48 -2.12 -13.55 -13.44
C PHE A 48 -1.46 -12.20 -13.06
N ARG A 49 -1.01 -12.01 -11.80
CA ARG A 49 -0.20 -10.87 -11.38
C ARG A 49 0.95 -11.32 -10.45
N PRO A 50 1.92 -12.09 -10.96
CA PRO A 50 3.00 -12.65 -10.14
C PRO A 50 3.90 -11.59 -9.51
N GLU A 51 4.00 -10.40 -10.12
CA GLU A 51 4.82 -9.30 -9.60
C GLU A 51 4.10 -8.42 -8.56
N PHE A 52 2.80 -8.64 -8.34
CA PHE A 52 2.06 -7.90 -7.32
C PHE A 52 2.46 -8.35 -5.92
N GLY A 53 2.64 -7.38 -5.02
CA GLY A 53 2.94 -7.59 -3.63
C GLY A 53 4.43 -7.42 -3.30
N ALA A 54 4.71 -7.15 -2.03
CA ALA A 54 6.07 -7.01 -1.52
C ALA A 54 6.40 -8.03 -0.41
N GLY A 55 5.38 -8.57 0.28
CA GLY A 55 5.60 -9.57 1.32
C GLY A 55 6.46 -9.09 2.48
N ILE A 56 6.17 -7.90 3.01
CA ILE A 56 7.05 -7.23 4.02
C ILE A 56 7.23 -8.01 5.32
N GLN A 57 6.36 -8.98 5.61
CA GLN A 57 6.45 -9.86 6.78
C GLN A 57 7.77 -10.63 6.82
N ALA A 58 8.37 -10.93 5.66
CA ALA A 58 9.67 -11.59 5.58
C ALA A 58 10.84 -10.73 6.11
N LEU A 59 10.60 -9.44 6.40
CA LEU A 59 11.64 -8.46 6.73
C LEU A 59 11.62 -8.03 8.20
N VAL A 60 10.64 -8.46 9.01
CA VAL A 60 10.45 -8.00 10.40
C VAL A 60 11.67 -8.31 11.30
N PHE A 61 12.50 -9.29 10.91
CA PHE A 61 13.72 -9.67 11.64
C PHE A 61 15.00 -9.48 10.84
N GLU A 62 14.92 -8.87 9.65
CA GLU A 62 16.07 -8.63 8.79
C GLU A 62 16.68 -7.26 9.11
N PRO A 63 18.01 -7.15 9.23
CA PRO A 63 18.65 -5.84 9.34
C PRO A 63 18.30 -4.95 8.13
N ASN A 64 18.04 -3.67 8.38
CA ASN A 64 17.58 -2.71 7.36
C ASN A 64 18.58 -2.45 6.19
N ASP A 65 19.82 -2.95 6.28
CA ASP A 65 20.87 -2.75 5.25
C ASP A 65 21.28 -4.06 4.53
N THR A 66 20.45 -5.10 4.58
CA THR A 66 20.74 -6.34 3.85
C THR A 66 20.45 -6.22 2.35
N PRO A 67 21.13 -7.00 1.49
CA PRO A 67 20.78 -7.10 0.07
C PRO A 67 19.31 -7.50 -0.16
N LEU A 68 18.75 -8.33 0.72
CA LEU A 68 17.35 -8.73 0.69
C LEU A 68 16.43 -7.52 0.85
N TRP A 69 16.73 -6.63 1.81
CA TRP A 69 16.00 -5.39 2.00
C TRP A 69 15.96 -4.52 0.74
N GLN A 70 17.11 -4.34 0.09
CA GLN A 70 17.20 -3.53 -1.13
C GLN A 70 16.37 -4.11 -2.30
N ILE A 71 16.35 -5.43 -2.43
CA ILE A 71 15.53 -6.13 -3.43
C ILE A 71 14.04 -5.91 -3.12
N THR A 72 13.64 -6.12 -1.87
CA THR A 72 12.23 -5.97 -1.48
C THR A 72 11.75 -4.54 -1.59
N LYS A 73 12.58 -3.53 -1.24
CA LYS A 73 12.25 -2.12 -1.44
C LYS A 73 12.00 -1.79 -2.91
N ARG A 74 12.83 -2.30 -3.82
CA ARG A 74 12.62 -2.13 -5.27
C ARG A 74 11.32 -2.78 -5.74
N ARG A 75 11.02 -3.99 -5.26
CA ARG A 75 9.78 -4.68 -5.56
C ARG A 75 8.55 -3.94 -5.04
N LEU A 76 8.63 -3.46 -3.80
CA LEU A 76 7.60 -2.64 -3.18
C LEU A 76 7.30 -1.39 -4.00
N LEU A 77 8.33 -0.64 -4.39
CA LEU A 77 8.15 0.54 -5.25
C LEU A 77 7.50 0.20 -6.59
N ALA A 78 7.93 -0.89 -7.25
CA ALA A 78 7.34 -1.33 -8.52
C ALA A 78 5.88 -1.75 -8.37
N SER A 79 5.56 -2.55 -7.34
CA SER A 79 4.19 -3.01 -7.08
C SER A 79 3.27 -1.87 -6.66
N LEU A 80 3.76 -0.87 -5.89
CA LEU A 80 3.00 0.33 -5.54
C LEU A 80 2.71 1.19 -6.77
N ALA A 81 3.72 1.39 -7.63
CA ALA A 81 3.55 2.17 -8.86
C ALA A 81 2.52 1.53 -9.81
N GLU A 82 2.48 0.19 -9.91
CA GLU A 82 1.48 -0.52 -10.69
C GLU A 82 0.09 -0.46 -10.01
N ALA A 83 0.02 -0.75 -8.72
CA ALA A 83 -1.25 -0.83 -7.99
C ALA A 83 -1.99 0.51 -7.92
N LEU A 84 -1.24 1.61 -7.76
CA LEU A 84 -1.79 2.97 -7.59
C LEU A 84 -1.89 3.76 -8.89
N GLN A 85 -1.70 3.10 -10.04
CA GLN A 85 -1.75 3.74 -11.34
C GLN A 85 -3.09 4.47 -11.54
N GLY A 86 -3.02 5.79 -11.78
CA GLY A 86 -4.19 6.65 -12.01
C GLY A 86 -4.72 7.34 -10.74
N GLU A 87 -4.38 6.84 -9.55
CA GLU A 87 -4.75 7.46 -8.27
C GLU A 87 -3.61 8.35 -7.73
N VAL A 88 -2.36 7.94 -7.94
CA VAL A 88 -1.14 8.57 -7.39
C VAL A 88 -0.12 8.85 -8.51
N ASP A 89 0.67 9.92 -8.40
CA ASP A 89 1.84 10.13 -9.26
C ASP A 89 2.94 9.12 -8.89
N PRO A 90 3.29 8.15 -9.76
CA PRO A 90 4.26 7.11 -9.44
C PRO A 90 5.65 7.65 -9.10
N LYS A 91 6.02 8.82 -9.63
CA LYS A 91 7.33 9.43 -9.37
C LYS A 91 7.43 10.09 -7.99
N SER A 92 6.29 10.29 -7.33
CA SER A 92 6.21 10.90 -6.01
C SER A 92 6.26 9.90 -4.86
N ILE A 93 6.20 8.60 -5.16
CA ILE A 93 6.14 7.54 -4.15
C ILE A 93 7.50 7.44 -3.45
N GLU A 94 7.49 7.72 -2.16
CA GLU A 94 8.64 7.60 -1.27
C GLU A 94 8.33 6.59 -0.18
N VAL A 95 9.24 5.64 0.01
CA VAL A 95 9.14 4.61 1.04
C VAL A 95 10.32 4.76 2.00
N THR A 96 10.00 5.04 3.25
CA THR A 96 10.93 5.05 4.38
C THR A 96 10.58 3.89 5.29
N VAL A 97 11.61 3.18 5.74
CA VAL A 97 11.43 2.09 6.68
C VAL A 97 12.40 2.27 7.83
N SER A 98 11.87 2.08 9.02
CA SER A 98 12.58 2.14 10.29
C SER A 98 12.11 0.98 11.15
N GLY A 99 12.99 0.38 11.91
CA GLY A 99 12.61 -0.68 12.82
C GLY A 99 13.70 -0.92 13.85
N ASP A 100 13.26 -1.34 15.04
CA ASP A 100 14.10 -1.74 16.16
C ASP A 100 13.75 -3.19 16.50
N ASP A 101 14.72 -4.10 16.37
CA ASP A 101 14.74 -5.57 16.63
C ASP A 101 13.48 -6.41 16.32
N ALA A 102 12.30 -6.05 16.84
CA ALA A 102 11.03 -6.75 16.72
C ALA A 102 9.87 -5.92 16.15
N GLU A 103 10.09 -4.65 15.79
CA GLU A 103 9.09 -3.78 15.17
C GLU A 103 9.61 -3.17 13.87
N LEU A 104 8.77 -3.20 12.84
CA LEU A 104 9.01 -2.63 11.52
C LEU A 104 7.94 -1.56 11.24
N THR A 105 8.38 -0.33 11.07
CA THR A 105 7.53 0.80 10.67
C THR A 105 7.85 1.18 9.22
N ILE A 106 6.81 1.24 8.40
CA ILE A 106 6.87 1.64 6.99
C ILE A 106 6.06 2.92 6.81
N ALA A 107 6.73 3.98 6.39
CA ALA A 107 6.10 5.22 5.99
C ALA A 107 6.11 5.32 4.46
N ILE A 108 4.94 5.57 3.88
CA ILE A 108 4.74 5.69 2.43
C ILE A 108 4.12 7.05 2.15
N ALA A 109 4.93 7.95 1.57
CA ALA A 109 4.48 9.27 1.15
C ALA A 109 4.27 9.30 -0.36
N TYR A 110 3.26 10.05 -0.81
CA TYR A 110 2.89 10.13 -2.21
C TYR A 110 2.05 11.38 -2.51
N THR A 111 1.94 11.73 -3.80
CA THR A 111 1.11 12.83 -4.29
C THR A 111 -0.08 12.28 -5.07
N LEU A 112 -1.30 12.65 -4.68
CA LEU A 112 -2.52 12.28 -5.40
C LEU A 112 -2.53 12.89 -6.80
N ALA A 113 -2.78 12.06 -7.82
CA ALA A 113 -2.72 12.47 -9.22
C ALA A 113 -3.77 13.53 -9.58
N ALA A 114 -4.96 13.46 -8.95
CA ALA A 114 -6.09 14.33 -9.29
C ALA A 114 -5.95 15.76 -8.73
N VAL A 115 -5.31 15.93 -7.57
CA VAL A 115 -5.33 17.18 -6.80
C VAL A 115 -3.94 17.75 -6.49
N GLY A 116 -2.87 16.98 -6.74
CA GLY A 116 -1.49 17.41 -6.42
C GLY A 116 -1.21 17.52 -4.92
N HIS A 117 -2.10 17.01 -4.07
CA HIS A 117 -1.95 16.99 -2.62
C HIS A 117 -1.04 15.83 -2.19
N ARG A 118 -0.12 16.10 -1.27
CA ARG A 118 0.80 15.10 -0.72
C ARG A 118 0.22 14.50 0.55
N GLU A 119 0.15 13.17 0.57
CA GLU A 119 -0.30 12.38 1.70
C GLU A 119 0.80 11.41 2.17
N SER A 120 0.66 10.88 3.37
CA SER A 120 1.55 9.87 3.93
C SER A 120 0.75 8.87 4.76
N GLN A 121 1.13 7.60 4.64
CA GLN A 121 0.53 6.49 5.37
C GLN A 121 1.61 5.78 6.19
N LEU A 122 1.29 5.45 7.44
CA LEU A 122 2.16 4.73 8.35
C LEU A 122 1.59 3.32 8.60
N PHE A 123 2.43 2.30 8.45
CA PHE A 123 2.11 0.92 8.72
C PHE A 123 3.14 0.35 9.70
N SER A 124 2.70 -0.31 10.76
CA SER A 124 3.56 -1.00 11.71
C SER A 124 3.33 -2.51 11.66
N LEU A 125 4.40 -3.29 11.78
CA LEU A 125 4.39 -4.74 11.91
C LEU A 125 5.34 -5.17 13.02
N GLY A 126 4.92 -6.15 13.81
CA GLY A 126 5.69 -6.54 14.98
C GLY A 126 5.40 -5.61 16.15
N GLY A 127 5.62 -6.11 17.37
CA GLY A 127 5.01 -5.60 18.59
C GLY A 127 3.85 -6.48 19.05
N LEU A 128 3.97 -7.02 20.27
CA LEU A 128 2.87 -7.58 21.04
C LEU A 128 2.09 -6.45 21.73
#